data_AF-A0A484AXX9-F1
#
_entry.id   AF-A0A484AXX9-F1
#
_cell.length_a   1.000
_cell.length_b   1.000
_cell.length_c   1.000
_cell.angle_alpha   90.00
_cell.angle_beta   90.00
_cell.angle_gamma   90.00
#
_symmetry.space_group_name_H-M   'P 1'
#
loop_
_entity.id
_entity.type
_entity.pdbx_description
1 polymer ?
#
loop_
_entity_poly.entity_id
_entity_poly.type
_entity_poly.pdbx_seq_one_letter_code
_entity_poly.pdbx_strand_id
1 'polypeptide(L)'
;MPRFRNEEVERQYKDGDIVWVKIHNSEIWWPGEVTSSQDFRFVNSTRRPYAVVEFFNERTFEQVNTSKLIYPFQCEHKKDFIKLGTKWFLKSSIQHDWRID
;
A
#
# COMPACT_ATOMS: atom_id res chain seq x y z
N MET A 1 17.84 4.35 -2.48
CA MET A 1 16.89 3.28 -2.85
C MET A 1 16.14 3.70 -4.11
N PRO A 2 15.78 2.77 -5.01
CA PRO A 2 15.00 3.10 -6.20
C PRO A 2 13.67 3.75 -5.79
N ARG A 3 13.30 4.85 -6.44
CA ARG A 3 12.01 5.52 -6.23
C ARG A 3 11.01 4.92 -7.22
N PHE A 4 10.33 3.85 -6.81
CA PHE A 4 9.27 3.28 -7.61
C PHE A 4 8.06 4.23 -7.66
N ARG A 5 7.51 4.37 -8.86
CA ARG A 5 6.25 5.04 -9.19
C ARG A 5 5.63 4.29 -10.35
N ASN A 6 4.33 4.05 -10.28
CA ASN A 6 3.64 3.46 -11.43
C ASN A 6 3.58 4.45 -12.58
N GLU A 7 4.21 4.08 -13.71
CA GLU A 7 4.23 4.84 -14.95
C GLU A 7 3.24 4.26 -15.99
N GLU A 8 2.58 3.14 -15.69
CA GLU A 8 1.56 2.55 -16.56
C GLU A 8 0.30 3.43 -16.66
N VAL A 9 -0.49 3.18 -17.72
CA VAL A 9 -1.78 3.85 -17.97
C VAL A 9 -2.72 3.64 -16.79
N GLU A 10 -3.48 4.68 -16.43
CA GLU A 10 -4.51 4.61 -15.40
C GLU A 10 -5.47 3.43 -15.64
N ARG A 11 -5.47 2.49 -14.69
CA ARG A 11 -6.33 1.30 -14.68
C ARG A 11 -7.35 1.39 -13.55
N GLN A 12 -8.60 1.07 -13.84
CA GLN A 12 -9.61 0.90 -12.80
C GLN A 12 -9.39 -0.41 -12.02
N TYR A 13 -9.41 -0.30 -10.69
CA TYR A 13 -9.39 -1.43 -9.78
C TYR A 13 -10.80 -1.73 -9.26
N LYS A 14 -11.05 -2.99 -8.93
CA LYS A 14 -12.34 -3.49 -8.43
C LYS A 14 -12.20 -3.97 -7.00
N ASP A 15 -13.32 -3.98 -6.29
CA ASP A 15 -13.45 -4.60 -4.97
C ASP A 15 -12.93 -6.05 -5.03
N GLY A 16 -12.04 -6.42 -4.10
CA GLY A 16 -11.37 -7.72 -4.08
C GLY A 16 -10.07 -7.82 -4.90
N ASP A 17 -9.68 -6.80 -5.66
CA ASP A 17 -8.39 -6.82 -6.37
C ASP A 17 -7.23 -6.77 -5.38
N ILE A 18 -6.29 -7.71 -5.49
CA ILE A 18 -5.05 -7.66 -4.71
C ILE A 18 -4.04 -6.75 -5.43
N VAL A 19 -3.44 -5.84 -4.67
CA VAL A 19 -2.58 -4.77 -5.18
C VAL A 19 -1.38 -4.53 -4.27
N TRP A 20 -0.37 -3.85 -4.81
CA TRP A 20 0.68 -3.22 -4.03
C TRP A 20 0.38 -1.73 -3.89
N VAL A 21 0.48 -1.18 -2.68
CA VAL A 21 0.28 0.24 -2.41
C VAL A 21 1.52 0.82 -1.76
N LYS A 22 1.92 2.02 -2.20
CA LYS A 22 3.01 2.75 -1.55
C LYS A 22 2.52 3.34 -0.24
N ILE A 23 3.09 2.89 0.88
CA ILE A 23 2.77 3.42 2.21
C ILE A 23 3.16 4.90 2.27
N HIS A 24 2.24 5.73 2.75
CA HIS A 24 2.42 7.18 2.82
C HIS A 24 3.76 7.58 3.47
N ASN A 25 4.46 8.55 2.86
CA ASN A 25 5.78 9.04 3.29
C ASN A 25 6.89 7.98 3.41
N SER A 26 6.78 6.84 2.71
CA SER A 26 7.81 5.81 2.66
C SER A 26 8.18 5.40 1.24
N GLU A 27 9.25 4.61 1.09
CA GLU A 27 9.57 3.88 -0.15
C GLU A 27 9.09 2.42 -0.11
N ILE A 28 8.23 2.08 0.86
CA ILE A 28 7.71 0.73 1.06
C ILE A 28 6.43 0.56 0.26
N TRP A 29 6.35 -0.59 -0.41
CA TRP A 29 5.16 -1.05 -1.10
C TRP A 29 4.61 -2.25 -0.34
N TRP A 30 3.35 -2.16 0.07
CA TRP A 30 2.71 -3.16 0.91
C TRP A 30 1.50 -3.77 0.19
N PRO A 31 1.27 -5.08 0.34
CA PRO A 31 0.15 -5.73 -0.32
C PRO A 31 -1.15 -5.47 0.44
N GLY A 32 -2.24 -5.29 -0.30
CA GLY A 32 -3.57 -5.16 0.27
C GLY A 32 -4.66 -5.50 -0.74
N GLU A 33 -5.89 -5.47 -0.28
CA GLU A 33 -7.09 -5.73 -1.06
C GLU A 33 -7.87 -4.43 -1.29
N VAL A 34 -8.20 -4.16 -2.56
CA VAL A 34 -9.02 -3.00 -2.92
C VAL A 34 -10.42 -3.21 -2.35
N THR A 35 -10.95 -2.19 -1.68
CA THR A 35 -12.27 -2.26 -1.07
C THR A 35 -13.11 -1.00 -1.30
N SER A 36 -14.39 -1.24 -1.51
CA SER A 36 -15.47 -0.27 -1.55
C SER A 36 -15.96 0.12 -0.16
N SER A 37 -15.45 -0.53 0.89
CA SER A 37 -15.62 -0.18 2.30
C SER A 37 -15.07 1.23 2.53
N GLN A 38 -15.90 2.23 2.20
CA GLN A 38 -15.66 3.58 2.61
C GLN A 38 -15.98 3.64 4.09
N ASP A 39 -15.01 3.21 4.90
CA ASP A 39 -15.02 3.50 6.32
C ASP A 39 -15.33 5.00 6.49
N PHE A 40 -16.20 5.35 7.42
CA PHE A 40 -16.72 6.72 7.65
C PHE A 40 -15.63 7.76 7.96
N ARG A 41 -14.35 7.36 7.95
CA ARG A 41 -13.18 8.22 7.98
C ARG A 41 -12.93 8.96 6.65
N PHE A 42 -13.56 8.55 5.55
CA PHE A 42 -13.30 9.10 4.21
C PHE A 42 -14.24 10.24 3.78
N VAL A 43 -15.27 10.55 4.56
CA VAL A 43 -16.30 11.58 4.23
C VAL A 43 -15.75 13.02 4.19
N ASN A 44 -14.55 13.27 4.72
CA ASN A 44 -13.94 14.61 4.77
C ASN A 44 -13.01 14.93 3.60
N SER A 45 -12.79 14.01 2.64
CA SER A 45 -11.99 14.33 1.46
C SER A 45 -12.84 15.02 0.40
N THR A 46 -12.43 16.21 -0.02
CA THR A 46 -13.05 16.95 -1.15
C THR A 46 -12.98 16.21 -2.48
N ARG A 47 -12.15 15.17 -2.61
CA ARG A 47 -11.99 14.36 -3.82
C ARG A 47 -12.07 12.88 -3.48
N ARG A 48 -12.79 12.12 -4.31
CA ARG A 48 -12.81 10.66 -4.21
C ARG A 48 -11.40 10.12 -4.46
N PRO A 49 -10.90 9.20 -3.62
CA PRO A 49 -9.62 8.56 -3.88
C PRO A 49 -9.70 7.72 -5.16
N TYR A 50 -8.55 7.48 -5.76
CA TYR A 50 -8.39 6.58 -6.90
C TYR A 50 -8.70 5.12 -6.52
N ALA A 51 -8.28 4.71 -5.32
CA ALA A 51 -8.66 3.45 -4.70
C ALA A 51 -8.57 3.56 -3.17
N VAL A 52 -9.32 2.70 -2.45
CA VAL A 52 -9.13 2.45 -1.02
C VAL A 52 -8.67 0.99 -0.90
N VAL A 53 -7.63 0.76 -0.11
CA VAL A 53 -7.01 -0.56 0.04
C VAL A 53 -6.92 -0.92 1.51
N GLU A 54 -7.42 -2.09 1.89
CA GLU A 54 -7.26 -2.68 3.22
C GLU A 54 -6.01 -3.56 3.26
N PHE A 55 -5.16 -3.39 4.29
CA PHE A 55 -4.01 -4.25 4.49
C PHE A 55 -4.38 -5.52 5.27
N PHE A 56 -3.83 -6.65 4.79
CA PHE A 56 -4.08 -7.96 5.38
C PHE A 56 -3.63 -8.00 6.84
N ASN A 57 -4.47 -8.55 7.72
CA ASN A 57 -4.20 -8.77 9.15
C ASN A 57 -3.95 -7.52 10.00
N GLU A 58 -3.99 -6.31 9.43
CA GLU A 58 -3.72 -5.06 10.16
C GLU A 58 -4.98 -4.23 10.43
N ARG A 59 -6.11 -4.52 9.74
CA ARG A 59 -7.36 -3.72 9.79
C ARG A 59 -7.13 -2.22 9.55
N THR A 60 -6.05 -1.91 8.83
CA THR A 60 -5.65 -0.57 8.41
C THR A 60 -5.96 -0.38 6.93
N PHE A 61 -6.22 0.87 6.55
CA PHE A 61 -6.56 1.23 5.18
C PHE A 61 -5.63 2.31 4.67
N GLU A 62 -5.36 2.30 3.37
CA GLU A 62 -4.62 3.35 2.68
C GLU A 62 -5.49 3.99 1.59
N GLN A 63 -5.45 5.32 1.54
CA GLN A 63 -6.14 6.10 0.51
C GLN A 63 -5.17 6.37 -0.64
N VAL A 64 -5.39 5.67 -1.74
CA VAL A 64 -4.60 5.86 -2.95
C VAL A 64 -5.22 7.01 -3.73
N ASN A 65 -4.54 8.15 -3.80
CA ASN A 65 -5.04 9.35 -4.49
C ASN A 65 -4.62 9.44 -5.97
N THR A 66 -3.71 8.58 -6.42
CA THR A 66 -3.20 8.56 -7.79
C THR A 66 -2.73 7.17 -8.18
N SER A 67 -2.89 6.83 -9.46
CA SER A 67 -2.39 5.60 -10.08
C SER A 67 -0.89 5.34 -9.81
N LYS A 68 -0.09 6.40 -9.63
CA LYS A 68 1.36 6.32 -9.37
C LYS A 68 1.74 5.60 -8.08
N LEU A 69 0.80 5.44 -7.15
CA LEU A 69 1.01 4.88 -5.81
C LEU A 69 0.41 3.48 -5.65
N ILE A 70 0.00 2.84 -6.74
CA ILE A 70 -0.60 1.51 -6.74
C ILE A 70 -0.12 0.70 -7.94
N TYR A 71 0.11 -0.60 -7.73
CA TYR A 71 0.38 -1.58 -8.79
C TYR A 71 -0.52 -2.79 -8.64
N PRO A 72 -0.87 -3.50 -9.73
CA PRO A 72 -1.44 -4.84 -9.63
C PRO A 72 -0.52 -5.77 -8.84
N PHE A 73 -1.08 -6.71 -8.08
CA PHE A 73 -0.26 -7.64 -7.28
C PHE A 73 0.73 -8.44 -8.12
N GLN A 74 0.34 -8.82 -9.34
CA GLN A 74 1.24 -9.39 -10.34
C GLN A 74 1.76 -8.26 -11.23
N CYS A 75 2.98 -7.82 -10.94
CA CYS A 75 3.71 -6.82 -11.72
C CYS A 75 5.21 -7.15 -11.75
N GLU A 76 5.96 -6.49 -12.63
CA GLU A 76 7.40 -6.69 -12.78
C GLU A 76 8.21 -6.39 -11.51
N HIS A 77 7.74 -5.45 -10.68
CA HIS A 77 8.42 -5.04 -9.44
C HIS A 77 8.09 -5.90 -8.22
N LYS A 78 7.22 -6.91 -8.35
CA LYS A 78 6.75 -7.74 -7.22
C LYS A 78 7.90 -8.26 -6.35
N LYS A 79 8.98 -8.74 -6.97
CA LYS A 79 10.14 -9.28 -6.24
C LYS A 79 10.87 -8.20 -5.43
N ASP A 80 10.98 -6.99 -5.96
CA ASP A 80 11.61 -5.87 -5.27
C ASP A 80 10.75 -5.37 -4.11
N PHE A 81 9.44 -5.29 -4.30
CA PHE A 81 8.49 -4.93 -3.24
C PHE A 81 8.53 -5.91 -2.08
N ILE A 82 8.53 -7.22 -2.35
CA ILE A 82 8.71 -8.25 -1.31
C ILE A 82 10.05 -8.05 -0.58
N LYS A 83 11.15 -7.88 -1.31
CA LYS A 83 12.48 -7.71 -0.69
C LYS A 83 12.55 -6.49 0.22
N LEU A 84 12.05 -5.35 -0.24
CA LEU A 84 12.05 -4.10 0.52
C LEU A 84 11.09 -4.16 1.71
N GLY A 85 9.89 -4.67 1.51
CA GLY A 85 8.88 -4.85 2.54
C GLY A 85 9.35 -5.78 3.65
N THR A 86 9.90 -6.95 3.31
CA THR A 86 10.45 -7.89 4.31
C THR A 86 11.60 -7.27 5.10
N LYS A 87 12.52 -6.54 4.43
CA LYS A 87 13.60 -5.85 5.12
C LYS A 87 13.08 -4.81 6.10
N TRP A 88 12.05 -4.05 5.71
CA TRP A 88 11.43 -3.04 6.57
C TRP A 88 10.69 -3.66 7.76
N PHE A 89 9.93 -4.73 7.54
CA PHE A 89 9.22 -5.46 8.58
C PHE A 89 10.20 -6.01 9.62
N LEU A 90 11.23 -6.74 9.18
CA LEU A 90 12.24 -7.29 10.09
C LEU A 90 12.95 -6.19 10.90
N LYS A 91 13.32 -5.07 10.26
CA LYS A 91 13.92 -3.94 10.98
C LYS A 91 12.97 -3.37 12.04
N SER A 92 11.69 -3.21 11.70
CA SER A 92 10.68 -2.65 12.59
C SER A 92 10.39 -3.58 13.77
N SER A 93 10.38 -4.89 13.55
CA SER A 93 10.23 -5.90 14.61
C SER A 93 11.43 -5.90 15.56
N ILE A 94 12.66 -5.86 15.02
CA ILE A 94 13.89 -5.79 15.83
C ILE A 94 13.93 -4.48 16.65
N GLN A 95 13.52 -3.35 16.07
CA GLN A 95 13.56 -2.06 16.77
C GLN A 95 12.47 -1.89 17.84
N HIS A 96 11.39 -2.68 17.81
CA HIS A 96 10.43 -2.76 18.92
C HIS A 96 10.97 -3.62 20.06
N ASP A 97 11.78 -4.63 19.77
CA ASP A 97 12.38 -5.53 20.76
C ASP A 97 13.39 -4.79 21.66
N TRP A 98 14.22 -3.90 21.10
CA TRP A 98 15.21 -3.09 21.86
C TRP A 98 14.63 -1.94 22.69
N ARG A 99 13.31 -1.76 22.73
CA ARG A 99 12.64 -0.72 23.55
C ARG A 99 11.97 -1.27 24.80
N ILE A 100 12.12 -2.56 25.06
CA ILE A 100 11.73 -3.22 26.30
C ILE A 100 13.02 -3.45 27.10
N ASP A 101 13.57 -2.39 27.70
CA ASP A 101 14.58 -2.43 28.78
C ASP A 101 14.41 -1.16 29.64
#